data_AF-A0A3D9ITM8-F1
#
_entry.id   AF-A0A3D9ITM8-F1
#
_cell.length_a   1.000
_cell.length_b   1.000
_cell.length_c   1.000
_cell.angle_alpha   90.00
_cell.angle_beta   90.00
_cell.angle_gamma   90.00
#
_symmetry.space_group_name_H-M   'P 1'
#
loop_
_entity.id
_entity.type
_entity.pdbx_description
1 polymer ?
#
loop_
_entity_poly.entity_id
_entity_poly.type
_entity_poly.pdbx_seq_one_letter_code
_entity_poly.pdbx_strand_id
1 'polypeptide(L)'
;MRSYRSHLLHAAPSSAASIVRKPTFRSSAIFPVFRTAGIKTRICYLGYWMVKRSIPEIQSVVTLRSKEGTILFRTSERITQARAYRVELDDLLVGAGKQDLPEFTGSLEVEFFSSRDLVFSYPAVVVNYYGAEFSSLVHTAQRVYNDSEDRNSNQEALVAEAGFNVYADGDREPFFSFINGFEPVRNGRISMKFFNAKKETMDFPIEVPYLAPYETIVVYPARHTDLQGFLDGKPGTARIGFDVDWVFPRIIAGNLQRSKEAISVTHTYYDCSSRSGKDDYWQDPQPGWHSASMLIPVSLQGDRYTHVNFYPIYSPCELEIDVELYDSDGNLLGTKSNAQTISPTDNRLQTLDIRSLCLELEIAASEQSMSANLVARPIRSSRLPTRLKVGLDYGLNASSLSSNICKSMDVFNPALEQKKSSFHWAPIVTDQEDGIVWIMNSGPMNPYTRLATVTLTFYREQDTETLSRRLTLSPNGSYCLRVSEEPELRDFFDNRIGWYTCVSDNPHIKTYYLCESSSGIVGGDHDF
;
A
#
# COMPACT_ATOMS: atom_id res chain seq x y z
N MET A 1 -11.46 -6.82 11.10
CA MET A 1 -11.56 -5.39 10.77
C MET A 1 -11.95 -4.60 12.01
N ARG A 2 -11.14 -3.61 12.38
CA ARG A 2 -11.50 -2.54 13.33
C ARG A 2 -12.24 -1.42 12.60
N SER A 3 -13.23 -0.77 13.19
CA SER A 3 -13.89 0.42 12.61
C SER A 3 -12.87 1.54 12.37
N TYR A 4 -13.08 2.38 11.35
CA TYR A 4 -12.17 3.48 11.05
C TYR A 4 -12.17 4.53 12.18
N ARG A 5 -13.33 4.75 12.81
CA ARG A 5 -13.46 5.64 13.96
C ARG A 5 -12.67 5.14 15.18
N SER A 6 -12.77 3.85 15.52
CA SER A 6 -11.94 3.22 16.56
C SER A 6 -10.45 3.35 16.25
N HIS A 7 -10.07 3.21 14.97
CA HIS A 7 -8.68 3.38 14.53
C HIS A 7 -8.19 4.82 14.76
N LEU A 8 -8.95 5.85 14.35
CA LEU A 8 -8.57 7.24 14.56
C LEU A 8 -8.47 7.62 16.04
N LEU A 9 -9.38 7.12 16.88
CA LEU A 9 -9.32 7.34 18.34
C LEU A 9 -8.05 6.76 18.97
N HIS A 10 -7.59 5.59 18.50
CA HIS A 10 -6.34 4.99 18.95
C HIS A 10 -5.08 5.68 18.40
N ALA A 11 -5.18 6.32 17.24
CA ALA A 11 -4.09 7.02 16.59
C ALA A 11 -3.93 8.48 17.07
N ALA A 12 -4.97 9.06 17.70
CA ALA A 12 -4.96 10.43 18.17
C ALA A 12 -3.95 10.64 19.31
N PRO A 13 -3.20 11.76 19.32
CA PRO A 13 -2.37 12.13 20.45
C PRO A 13 -3.26 12.32 21.68
N SER A 14 -2.89 11.66 22.78
CA SER A 14 -3.64 11.66 24.04
C SER A 14 -3.85 13.08 24.56
N SER A 15 -5.02 13.65 24.29
CA SER A 15 -5.50 14.84 24.99
C SER A 15 -6.97 14.63 25.37
N ALA A 16 -7.22 14.76 26.68
CA ALA A 16 -8.52 14.88 27.35
C ALA A 16 -9.51 13.69 27.29
N ALA A 17 -9.00 12.46 27.38
CA ALA A 17 -9.60 11.31 28.09
C ALA A 17 -8.63 10.15 27.88
N SER A 18 -7.86 9.77 28.91
CA SER A 18 -6.84 8.73 28.76
C SER A 18 -7.51 7.39 28.46
N ILE A 19 -7.63 7.03 27.18
CA ILE A 19 -7.76 5.64 26.81
C ILE A 19 -6.51 4.97 27.40
N VAL A 20 -6.71 4.09 28.37
CA VAL A 20 -5.64 3.29 28.96
C VAL A 20 -5.16 2.35 27.86
N ARG A 21 -4.17 2.79 27.09
CA ARG A 21 -3.60 1.99 26.02
C ARG A 21 -2.48 1.13 26.59
N LYS A 22 -2.57 -0.19 26.38
CA LYS A 22 -1.46 -1.10 26.65
C LYS A 22 -0.21 -0.72 25.85
N PRO A 23 0.96 -0.60 26.49
CA PRO A 23 2.21 -0.35 25.78
C PRO A 23 2.54 -1.52 24.84
N THR A 24 3.17 -1.22 23.71
CA THR A 24 3.57 -2.23 22.73
C THR A 24 5.07 -2.46 22.78
N PHE A 25 5.51 -3.68 23.12
CA PHE A 25 6.93 -4.03 23.20
C PHE A 25 7.40 -4.98 22.08
N ARG A 26 6.46 -5.49 21.29
CA ARG A 26 6.70 -6.30 20.09
C ARG A 26 5.93 -5.72 18.92
N SER A 27 6.61 -5.52 17.81
CA SER A 27 5.97 -5.28 16.51
C SER A 27 6.49 -6.30 15.52
N SER A 28 5.65 -6.79 14.61
CA SER A 28 6.09 -7.76 13.61
C SER A 28 5.42 -7.57 12.26
N ALA A 29 6.08 -8.09 11.24
CA ALA A 29 5.60 -8.18 9.88
C ALA A 29 5.90 -9.60 9.37
N ILE A 30 4.95 -10.22 8.69
CA ILE A 30 5.16 -11.52 8.04
C ILE A 30 4.72 -11.44 6.58
N PHE A 31 5.58 -11.90 5.69
CA PHE A 31 5.37 -11.83 4.24
C PHE A 31 5.53 -13.20 3.60
N PRO A 32 4.74 -13.52 2.56
CA PRO A 32 5.06 -14.63 1.68
C PRO A 32 6.33 -14.27 0.90
N VAL A 33 7.21 -15.24 0.70
CA VAL A 33 8.48 -15.02 0.00
C VAL A 33 8.65 -16.05 -1.11
N PHE A 34 9.22 -15.59 -2.22
CA PHE A 34 9.42 -16.36 -3.43
C PHE A 34 10.88 -16.30 -3.88
N ARG A 35 11.39 -17.43 -4.35
CA ARG A 35 12.59 -17.51 -5.17
C ARG A 35 12.25 -18.35 -6.39
N THR A 36 12.52 -17.83 -7.58
CA THR A 36 12.53 -18.58 -8.84
C THR A 36 13.75 -18.15 -9.65
N ALA A 37 13.85 -18.56 -10.92
CA ALA A 37 14.88 -18.05 -11.82
C ALA A 37 14.77 -16.52 -12.03
N GLY A 38 13.56 -16.01 -12.24
CA GLY A 38 13.29 -14.60 -12.52
C GLY A 38 12.90 -13.73 -11.30
N ILE A 39 12.48 -14.34 -10.18
CA ILE A 39 11.97 -13.62 -9.01
C ILE A 39 12.83 -13.86 -7.78
N LYS A 40 13.24 -12.79 -7.14
CA LYS A 40 13.91 -12.74 -5.84
C LYS A 40 13.06 -11.97 -4.83
N THR A 41 13.33 -12.19 -3.55
CA THR A 41 12.64 -11.51 -2.45
C THR A 41 13.63 -10.96 -1.44
N ARG A 42 13.37 -9.72 -1.01
CA ARG A 42 14.05 -9.09 0.12
C ARG A 42 13.08 -8.31 1.00
N ILE A 43 13.47 -8.08 2.24
CA ILE A 43 12.77 -7.19 3.17
C ILE A 43 13.62 -5.96 3.45
N CYS A 44 12.99 -4.79 3.44
CA CYS A 44 13.63 -3.50 3.64
C CYS A 44 12.98 -2.75 4.80
N TYR A 45 13.77 -2.09 5.64
CA TYR A 45 13.28 -1.21 6.70
C TYR A 45 14.32 -0.16 7.09
N LEU A 46 13.86 0.95 7.69
CA LEU A 46 14.70 1.98 8.28
C LEU A 46 14.84 1.74 9.79
N GLY A 47 15.97 2.10 10.39
CA GLY A 47 16.10 2.30 11.84
C GLY A 47 15.29 3.50 12.37
N TYR A 48 14.01 3.62 11.99
CA TYR A 48 13.21 4.83 12.17
C TYR A 48 12.82 5.07 13.63
N TRP A 49 12.88 4.06 14.50
CA TRP A 49 12.60 4.22 15.93
C TRP A 49 13.56 5.20 16.60
N MET A 50 14.82 5.22 16.17
CA MET A 50 15.84 6.16 16.64
C MET A 50 15.48 7.60 16.27
N VAL A 51 14.98 7.79 15.04
CA VAL A 51 14.64 9.10 14.47
C VAL A 51 13.31 9.63 15.02
N LYS A 52 12.26 8.81 14.97
CA LYS A 52 10.87 9.21 15.27
C LYS A 52 10.53 9.15 16.76
N ARG A 53 11.19 8.30 17.52
CA ARG A 53 10.81 7.97 18.92
C ARG A 53 11.97 8.05 19.92
N SER A 54 13.20 8.31 19.45
CA SER A 54 14.39 8.32 20.31
C SER A 54 14.56 7.02 21.12
N ILE A 55 14.18 5.88 20.53
CA ILE A 55 14.45 4.56 21.10
C ILE A 55 15.87 4.16 20.66
N PRO A 56 16.82 3.97 21.60
CA PRO A 56 18.23 3.84 21.28
C PRO A 56 18.60 2.47 20.70
N GLU A 57 17.81 1.44 20.99
CA GLU A 57 18.05 0.09 20.53
C GLU A 57 16.76 -0.68 20.31
N ILE A 58 16.77 -1.56 19.31
CA ILE A 58 15.71 -2.51 18.99
C ILE A 58 16.38 -3.85 18.73
N GLN A 59 15.83 -4.94 19.29
CA GLN A 59 16.24 -6.28 18.92
C GLN A 59 15.37 -6.76 17.76
N SER A 60 15.98 -7.06 16.62
CA SER A 60 15.33 -7.68 15.48
C SER A 60 15.53 -9.20 15.52
N VAL A 61 14.48 -9.96 15.18
CA VAL A 61 14.52 -11.41 14.96
C VAL A 61 13.89 -11.68 13.60
N VAL A 62 14.63 -12.39 12.75
CA VAL A 62 14.20 -12.78 11.42
C VAL A 62 14.01 -14.29 11.40
N THR A 63 12.81 -14.76 11.06
CA THR A 63 12.48 -16.20 10.99
C THR A 63 12.02 -16.55 9.57
N LEU A 64 12.80 -17.40 8.89
CA LEU A 64 12.43 -18.02 7.62
C LEU A 64 11.70 -19.34 7.88
N ARG A 65 10.54 -19.52 7.24
CA ARG A 65 9.74 -20.75 7.31
C ARG A 65 9.50 -21.34 5.93
N SER A 66 9.37 -22.67 5.86
CA SER A 66 8.90 -23.36 4.65
C SER A 66 7.44 -23.00 4.35
N LYS A 67 6.95 -23.44 3.19
CA LYS A 67 5.54 -23.30 2.82
C LYS A 67 4.61 -23.91 3.86
N GLU A 68 4.98 -25.02 4.48
CA GLU A 68 4.23 -25.75 5.51
C GLU A 68 4.32 -25.11 6.90
N GLY A 69 5.02 -23.97 7.04
CA GLY A 69 5.15 -23.24 8.30
C GLY A 69 6.29 -23.73 9.21
N THR A 70 7.12 -24.67 8.75
CA THR A 70 8.27 -25.16 9.52
C THR A 70 9.41 -24.15 9.51
N ILE A 71 9.97 -23.82 10.68
CA ILE A 71 11.14 -22.93 10.76
C ILE A 71 12.34 -23.60 10.10
N LEU A 72 12.92 -22.93 9.10
CA LEU A 72 14.11 -23.38 8.38
C LEU A 72 15.37 -22.69 8.90
N PHE A 73 15.26 -21.40 9.21
CA PHE A 73 16.37 -20.60 9.69
C PHE A 73 15.88 -19.44 10.56
N ARG A 74 16.70 -19.04 11.53
CA ARG A 74 16.43 -17.90 12.40
C ARG A 74 17.71 -17.18 12.73
N THR A 75 17.70 -15.86 12.59
CA THR A 75 18.80 -14.98 12.98
C THR A 75 18.26 -13.78 13.76
N SER A 76 19.15 -13.07 14.44
CA SER A 76 18.79 -11.92 15.26
C SER A 76 19.88 -10.85 15.19
N GLU A 77 19.47 -9.60 15.16
CA GLU A 77 20.35 -8.44 15.03
C GLU A 77 19.91 -7.36 16.02
N ARG A 78 20.88 -6.69 16.65
CA ARG A 78 20.61 -5.48 17.43
C ARG A 78 20.73 -4.25 16.53
N ILE A 79 19.63 -3.53 16.38
CA ILE A 79 19.53 -2.28 15.63
C ILE A 79 19.81 -1.13 16.60
N THR A 80 20.90 -0.38 16.38
CA THR A 80 21.28 0.80 17.19
C THR A 80 21.53 2.04 16.34
N GLN A 81 21.26 1.97 15.03
CA GLN A 81 21.60 3.01 14.07
C GLN A 81 20.39 3.37 13.22
N ALA A 82 20.25 4.66 12.92
CA ALA A 82 19.28 5.17 11.97
C ALA A 82 19.84 5.05 10.55
N ARG A 83 19.86 3.83 10.00
CA ARG A 83 20.27 3.55 8.62
C ARG A 83 19.28 2.63 7.92
N ALA A 84 19.44 2.47 6.61
CA ALA A 84 18.67 1.48 5.85
C ALA A 84 19.15 0.06 6.17
N TYR A 85 18.21 -0.87 6.33
CA TYR A 85 18.45 -2.28 6.57
C TYR A 85 17.78 -3.12 5.51
N ARG A 86 18.45 -4.23 5.15
CA ARG A 86 18.01 -5.17 4.13
C ARG A 86 18.23 -6.60 4.62
N VAL A 87 17.24 -7.45 4.35
CA VAL A 87 17.30 -8.89 4.60
C VAL A 87 16.99 -9.60 3.29
N GLU A 88 18.00 -10.28 2.74
CA GLU A 88 17.87 -11.05 1.49
C GLU A 88 17.41 -12.48 1.77
N LEU A 89 16.43 -12.97 1.00
CA LEU A 89 15.97 -14.37 1.13
C LEU A 89 17.11 -15.35 0.82
N ASP A 90 17.92 -15.06 -0.21
CA ASP A 90 19.01 -15.94 -0.64
C ASP A 90 20.03 -16.16 0.49
N ASP A 91 20.37 -15.11 1.24
CA ASP A 91 21.29 -15.19 2.38
C ASP A 91 20.73 -16.12 3.49
N LEU A 92 19.42 -16.06 3.74
CA LEU A 92 18.75 -16.92 4.72
C LEU A 92 18.65 -18.37 4.24
N LEU A 93 18.47 -18.60 2.93
CA LEU A 93 18.49 -19.95 2.34
C LEU A 93 19.88 -20.58 2.42
N VAL A 94 20.94 -19.80 2.18
CA VAL A 94 22.32 -20.25 2.43
C VAL A 94 22.50 -20.61 3.90
N GLY A 95 22.04 -19.76 4.83
CA GLY A 95 22.07 -20.05 6.27
C GLY A 95 21.29 -21.32 6.66
N ALA A 96 20.23 -21.65 5.92
CA ALA A 96 19.44 -22.87 6.10
C ALA A 96 20.05 -24.13 5.44
N GLY A 97 21.16 -24.01 4.70
CA GLY A 97 21.70 -25.09 3.86
C GLY A 97 20.79 -25.47 2.70
N LYS A 98 20.09 -24.49 2.11
CA LYS A 98 19.08 -24.63 1.05
C LYS A 98 19.41 -23.81 -0.20
N GLN A 99 20.67 -23.42 -0.39
CA GLN A 99 21.11 -22.59 -1.51
C GLN A 99 20.85 -23.23 -2.89
N ASP A 100 20.88 -24.57 -2.97
CA ASP A 100 20.74 -25.31 -4.21
C ASP A 100 19.29 -25.51 -4.67
N LEU A 101 18.30 -25.04 -3.89
CA LEU A 101 16.89 -25.09 -4.32
C LEU A 101 16.67 -24.17 -5.53
N PRO A 102 16.20 -24.67 -6.68
CA PRO A 102 15.94 -23.81 -7.84
C PRO A 102 14.77 -22.85 -7.60
N GLU A 103 13.79 -23.29 -6.81
CA GLU A 103 12.62 -22.52 -6.43
C GLU A 103 12.33 -22.65 -4.94
N PHE A 104 11.78 -21.59 -4.36
CA PHE A 104 11.35 -21.57 -2.97
C PHE A 104 10.05 -20.78 -2.82
N THR A 105 9.17 -21.29 -1.97
CA THR A 105 8.00 -20.57 -1.46
C THR A 105 7.91 -20.83 0.03
N GLY A 106 7.65 -19.77 0.80
CA GLY A 106 7.50 -19.85 2.25
C GLY A 106 7.10 -18.51 2.83
N SER A 107 7.43 -18.30 4.09
CA SER A 107 7.21 -17.00 4.73
C SER A 107 8.46 -16.50 5.45
N LEU A 108 8.57 -15.18 5.52
CA LEU A 108 9.62 -14.49 6.25
C LEU A 108 8.98 -13.54 7.25
N GLU A 109 9.21 -13.79 8.53
CA GLU A 109 8.76 -12.94 9.63
C GLU A 109 9.92 -12.11 10.15
N VAL A 110 9.68 -10.82 10.33
CA VAL A 110 10.59 -9.91 11.03
C VAL A 110 9.88 -9.36 12.26
N GLU A 111 10.49 -9.58 13.42
CA GLU A 111 9.99 -9.16 14.73
C GLU A 111 10.94 -8.15 15.34
N PHE A 112 10.40 -7.09 15.92
CA PHE A 112 11.14 -6.05 16.63
C PHE A 112 10.70 -6.01 18.08
N PHE A 113 11.66 -6.15 18.97
CA PHE A 113 11.47 -6.12 20.41
C PHE A 113 12.15 -4.90 21.00
N SER A 114 11.48 -4.27 21.96
CA SER A 114 11.95 -3.06 22.62
C SER A 114 11.60 -3.07 24.10
N SER A 115 12.50 -2.55 24.93
CA SER A 115 12.22 -2.25 26.34
C SER A 115 11.39 -0.96 26.50
N ARG A 116 11.25 -0.18 25.43
CA ARG A 116 10.43 1.04 25.35
C ARG A 116 9.21 0.81 24.47
N ASP A 117 8.15 1.56 24.75
CA ASP A 117 6.90 1.46 24.00
C ASP A 117 7.07 1.86 22.52
N LEU A 118 6.85 0.89 21.62
CA LEU A 118 6.89 1.03 20.16
C LEU A 118 5.68 1.77 19.60
N VAL A 119 4.63 1.93 20.40
CA VAL A 119 3.33 2.52 20.05
C VAL A 119 2.50 1.69 19.08
N PHE A 120 3.09 1.07 18.07
CA PHE A 120 2.37 0.29 17.08
C PHE A 120 2.92 -1.12 17.00
N SER A 121 2.03 -2.10 16.89
CA SER A 121 2.40 -3.50 16.66
C SER A 121 2.73 -3.78 15.19
N TYR A 122 2.42 -2.83 14.30
CA TYR A 122 2.80 -2.83 12.90
C TYR A 122 4.07 -2.00 12.71
N PRO A 123 5.21 -2.62 12.31
CA PRO A 123 6.41 -1.88 11.98
C PRO A 123 6.35 -1.35 10.54
N ALA A 124 7.09 -0.27 10.27
CA ALA A 124 7.30 0.21 8.91
C ALA A 124 8.34 -0.66 8.18
N VAL A 125 7.87 -1.78 7.63
CA VAL A 125 8.64 -2.75 6.86
C VAL A 125 7.99 -2.97 5.50
N VAL A 126 8.82 -3.12 4.48
CA VAL A 126 8.41 -3.34 3.09
C VAL A 126 9.02 -4.65 2.59
N VAL A 127 8.21 -5.48 1.94
CA VAL A 127 8.73 -6.57 1.10
C VAL A 127 8.93 -6.05 -0.30
N ASN A 128 10.06 -6.42 -0.91
CA ASN A 128 10.36 -6.13 -2.30
C ASN A 128 10.60 -7.43 -3.05
N TYR A 129 9.75 -7.68 -4.04
CA TYR A 129 9.95 -8.72 -5.03
C TYR A 129 10.58 -8.10 -6.25
N TYR A 130 11.68 -8.67 -6.75
CA TYR A 130 12.46 -8.06 -7.80
C TYR A 130 13.10 -9.11 -8.71
N GLY A 131 13.41 -8.69 -9.92
CA GLY A 131 14.03 -9.50 -10.96
C GLY A 131 14.75 -8.59 -11.95
N ALA A 132 15.32 -9.15 -13.01
CA ALA A 132 16.10 -8.38 -13.97
C ALA A 132 15.31 -7.27 -14.69
N GLU A 133 13.99 -7.43 -14.80
CA GLU A 133 13.08 -6.54 -15.53
C GLU A 133 12.03 -5.87 -14.64
N PHE A 134 12.08 -6.03 -13.32
CA PHE A 134 11.08 -5.44 -12.45
C PHE A 134 11.51 -5.31 -11.00
N SER A 135 10.83 -4.40 -10.31
CA SER A 135 10.82 -4.32 -8.86
C SER A 135 9.41 -3.94 -8.41
N SER A 136 8.85 -4.67 -7.45
CA SER A 136 7.53 -4.43 -6.90
C SER A 136 7.58 -4.51 -5.37
N LEU A 137 6.86 -3.60 -4.73
CA LEU A 137 6.94 -3.37 -3.29
C LEU A 137 5.56 -3.25 -2.69
N VAL A 138 5.41 -3.73 -1.47
CA VAL A 138 4.24 -3.45 -0.66
C VAL A 138 4.64 -3.40 0.81
N HIS A 139 4.10 -2.43 1.53
CA HIS A 139 4.33 -2.37 2.97
C HIS A 139 3.59 -3.48 3.73
N THR A 140 3.94 -3.63 5.01
CA THR A 140 3.44 -4.69 5.89
C THR A 140 1.93 -4.86 5.82
N ALA A 141 1.49 -6.06 5.41
CA ALA A 141 0.07 -6.44 5.33
C ALA A 141 -0.34 -7.36 6.51
N GLN A 142 0.37 -8.46 6.73
CA GLN A 142 0.10 -9.42 7.81
C GLN A 142 1.08 -9.29 8.97
N ARG A 143 0.59 -9.68 10.16
CA ARG A 143 1.40 -9.92 11.36
C ARG A 143 0.69 -10.89 12.29
N VAL A 144 1.45 -11.59 13.11
CA VAL A 144 0.90 -12.40 14.21
C VAL A 144 0.48 -11.46 15.35
N TYR A 145 -0.69 -11.71 15.95
CA TYR A 145 -1.11 -10.95 17.12
C TYR A 145 -0.14 -11.18 18.30
N ASN A 146 0.14 -10.13 19.05
CA ASN A 146 1.04 -10.22 20.20
C ASN A 146 0.41 -11.00 21.37
N ASP A 147 -0.90 -10.85 21.55
CA ASP A 147 -1.69 -11.49 22.61
C ASP A 147 -3.20 -11.36 22.32
N SER A 148 -4.04 -11.86 23.23
CA SER A 148 -5.49 -11.84 23.09
C SER A 148 -6.09 -10.43 23.12
N GLU A 149 -5.49 -9.47 23.81
CA GLU A 149 -5.97 -8.08 23.85
C GLU A 149 -5.69 -7.38 22.52
N ASP A 150 -4.49 -7.62 21.96
CA ASP A 150 -4.14 -7.16 20.63
C ASP A 150 -5.09 -7.75 19.56
N ARG A 151 -5.38 -9.06 19.62
CA ARG A 151 -6.36 -9.70 18.73
C ARG A 151 -7.75 -9.07 18.86
N ASN A 152 -8.29 -9.02 20.08
CA ASN A 152 -9.64 -8.53 20.34
C ASN A 152 -9.82 -7.07 19.91
N SER A 153 -8.79 -6.23 20.13
CA SER A 153 -8.85 -4.83 19.74
C SER A 153 -8.82 -4.64 18.21
N ASN A 154 -8.26 -5.57 17.44
CA ASN A 154 -8.11 -5.45 15.97
C ASN A 154 -9.18 -6.22 15.17
N GLN A 155 -9.93 -7.12 15.83
CA GLN A 155 -10.91 -8.00 15.21
C GLN A 155 -12.34 -7.67 15.65
N GLU A 156 -12.83 -6.45 15.39
CA GLU A 156 -14.22 -6.06 15.70
C GLU A 156 -15.26 -6.73 14.76
N ALA A 157 -14.92 -6.92 13.48
CA ALA A 157 -15.76 -7.60 12.49
C ALA A 157 -14.93 -8.48 11.53
N LEU A 158 -15.49 -9.60 11.10
CA LEU A 158 -14.95 -10.43 10.02
C LEU A 158 -15.59 -10.00 8.70
N VAL A 159 -14.76 -9.76 7.69
CA VAL A 159 -15.14 -9.30 6.35
C VAL A 159 -14.17 -9.91 5.34
N ALA A 160 -14.60 -10.03 4.08
CA ALA A 160 -13.72 -10.46 3.02
C ALA A 160 -12.66 -9.40 2.71
N GLU A 161 -11.52 -9.85 2.16
CA GLU A 161 -10.47 -9.01 1.59
C GLU A 161 -10.74 -8.79 0.09
N ALA A 162 -10.48 -7.59 -0.41
CA ALA A 162 -10.86 -7.12 -1.73
C ALA A 162 -9.97 -5.92 -2.13
N GLY A 163 -10.34 -5.17 -3.18
CA GLY A 163 -9.71 -3.88 -3.46
C GLY A 163 -8.40 -3.95 -4.25
N PHE A 164 -8.32 -4.88 -5.20
CA PHE A 164 -7.20 -5.02 -6.14
C PHE A 164 -7.72 -5.40 -7.53
N ASN A 165 -6.90 -5.15 -8.55
CA ASN A 165 -7.23 -5.46 -9.94
C ASN A 165 -6.87 -6.91 -10.26
N VAL A 166 -7.72 -7.56 -11.06
CA VAL A 166 -7.56 -8.94 -11.51
C VAL A 166 -7.40 -8.94 -13.03
N TYR A 167 -6.25 -9.36 -13.52
CA TYR A 167 -5.98 -9.60 -14.94
C TYR A 167 -5.84 -11.11 -15.17
N ALA A 168 -6.59 -11.67 -16.11
CA ALA A 168 -6.45 -13.05 -16.54
C ALA A 168 -6.49 -13.11 -18.08
N ASP A 169 -5.34 -13.35 -18.69
CA ASP A 169 -5.19 -13.50 -20.14
C ASP A 169 -4.01 -14.45 -20.46
N GLY A 170 -3.58 -14.48 -21.73
CA GLY A 170 -2.50 -15.36 -22.17
C GLY A 170 -1.16 -15.09 -21.46
N ASP A 171 -0.91 -13.86 -21.02
CA ASP A 171 0.35 -13.44 -20.41
C ASP A 171 0.23 -13.21 -18.90
N ARG A 172 -0.93 -12.73 -18.42
CA ARG A 172 -1.15 -12.34 -17.02
C ARG A 172 -2.05 -13.31 -16.28
N GLU A 173 -1.71 -13.59 -15.03
CA GLU A 173 -2.58 -14.32 -14.11
C GLU A 173 -2.60 -13.68 -12.70
N PRO A 174 -3.76 -13.64 -12.03
CA PRO A 174 -3.86 -13.05 -10.71
C PRO A 174 -3.37 -14.04 -9.64
N PHE A 175 -2.93 -13.51 -8.51
CA PHE A 175 -2.66 -14.31 -7.33
C PHE A 175 -3.02 -13.58 -6.04
N PHE A 176 -3.18 -14.34 -4.97
CA PHE A 176 -3.17 -13.82 -3.61
C PHE A 176 -2.51 -14.83 -2.68
N SER A 177 -2.00 -14.33 -1.55
CA SER A 177 -1.31 -15.16 -0.57
C SER A 177 -1.62 -14.72 0.86
N PHE A 178 -1.80 -15.70 1.72
CA PHE A 178 -1.97 -15.50 3.15
C PHE A 178 -1.15 -16.52 3.95
N ILE A 179 -0.76 -16.12 5.14
CA ILE A 179 -0.05 -16.96 6.10
C ILE A 179 -0.91 -17.11 7.35
N ASN A 180 -1.02 -18.34 7.86
CA ASN A 180 -1.73 -18.62 9.10
C ASN A 180 -0.94 -18.15 10.34
N GLY A 181 -1.60 -17.99 11.48
CA GLY A 181 -0.92 -17.81 12.77
C GLY A 181 -0.47 -19.13 13.38
N PHE A 182 -0.19 -19.12 14.68
CA PHE A 182 0.39 -20.27 15.38
C PHE A 182 -0.60 -21.38 15.72
N GLU A 183 -1.91 -21.14 15.61
CA GLU A 183 -2.92 -22.18 15.79
C GLU A 183 -3.39 -22.72 14.43
N PRO A 184 -3.59 -24.04 14.30
CA PRO A 184 -4.09 -24.62 13.07
C PRO A 184 -5.56 -24.28 12.86
N VAL A 185 -5.97 -24.12 11.60
CA VAL A 185 -7.38 -24.07 11.21
C VAL A 185 -7.80 -25.44 10.67
N ARG A 186 -8.96 -25.94 11.12
CA ARG A 186 -9.53 -27.22 10.66
C ARG A 186 -10.85 -26.96 9.95
N ASN A 187 -11.06 -27.64 8.82
CA ASN A 187 -12.25 -27.48 7.99
C ASN A 187 -12.47 -26.00 7.59
N GLY A 188 -11.38 -25.31 7.26
CA GLY A 188 -11.44 -23.94 6.77
C GLY A 188 -11.86 -23.89 5.31
N ARG A 189 -12.18 -22.69 4.84
CA ARG A 189 -12.57 -22.46 3.46
C ARG A 189 -11.93 -21.19 2.92
N ILE A 190 -11.62 -21.19 1.63
CA ILE A 190 -11.32 -19.99 0.85
C ILE A 190 -12.51 -19.76 -0.07
N SER A 191 -13.20 -18.62 0.05
CA SER A 191 -14.27 -18.21 -0.84
C SER A 191 -13.78 -17.09 -1.76
N MET A 192 -13.72 -17.35 -3.06
CA MET A 192 -13.34 -16.35 -4.05
C MET A 192 -14.57 -15.93 -4.85
N LYS A 193 -14.80 -14.62 -4.93
CA LYS A 193 -15.85 -14.03 -5.76
C LYS A 193 -15.26 -12.97 -6.69
N PHE A 194 -15.43 -13.17 -7.99
CA PHE A 194 -14.91 -12.29 -9.04
C PHE A 194 -16.03 -11.45 -9.66
N PHE A 195 -15.67 -10.26 -10.13
CA PHE A 195 -16.57 -9.29 -10.75
C PHE A 195 -15.96 -8.83 -12.07
N ASN A 196 -16.74 -8.86 -13.15
CA ASN A 196 -16.28 -8.46 -14.48
C ASN A 196 -16.91 -7.13 -14.94
N ALA A 197 -16.49 -6.65 -16.12
CA ALA A 197 -16.98 -5.40 -16.72
C ALA A 197 -18.47 -5.46 -17.15
N LYS A 198 -19.06 -6.66 -17.25
CA LYS A 198 -20.45 -6.91 -17.65
C LYS A 198 -21.43 -6.96 -16.46
N LYS A 199 -20.97 -6.67 -15.24
CA LYS A 199 -21.73 -6.77 -13.96
C LYS A 199 -22.00 -8.21 -13.50
N GLU A 200 -21.39 -9.19 -14.16
CA GLU A 200 -21.54 -10.59 -13.81
C GLU A 200 -20.61 -10.93 -12.63
N THR A 201 -20.96 -11.99 -11.89
CA THR A 201 -20.15 -12.51 -10.80
C THR A 201 -19.85 -13.99 -10.98
N MET A 202 -18.66 -14.40 -10.57
CA MET A 202 -18.25 -15.80 -10.53
C MET A 202 -17.77 -16.15 -9.12
N ASP A 203 -18.35 -17.19 -8.52
CA ASP A 203 -18.02 -17.65 -7.18
C ASP A 203 -17.31 -19.01 -7.26
N PHE A 204 -16.18 -19.16 -6.57
CA PHE A 204 -15.42 -20.41 -6.51
C PHE A 204 -14.85 -20.63 -5.11
N PRO A 205 -15.31 -21.68 -4.40
CA PRO A 205 -14.74 -22.04 -3.11
C PRO A 205 -13.61 -23.09 -3.23
N ILE A 206 -12.66 -23.02 -2.30
CA ILE A 206 -11.66 -24.06 -2.07
C ILE A 206 -11.80 -24.51 -0.62
N GLU A 207 -12.02 -25.80 -0.40
CA GLU A 207 -11.99 -26.39 0.94
C GLU A 207 -10.55 -26.56 1.41
N VAL A 208 -10.28 -26.19 2.67
CA VAL A 208 -8.98 -26.31 3.33
C VAL A 208 -9.16 -27.19 4.56
N PRO A 209 -9.08 -28.53 4.43
CA PRO A 209 -9.36 -29.45 5.52
C PRO A 209 -8.49 -29.21 6.75
N TYR A 210 -7.24 -28.80 6.52
CA TYR A 210 -6.28 -28.47 7.55
C TYR A 210 -5.33 -27.39 7.03
N LEU A 211 -5.17 -26.32 7.81
CA LEU A 211 -4.18 -25.27 7.62
C LEU A 211 -3.25 -25.30 8.83
N ALA A 212 -1.99 -25.65 8.63
CA ALA A 212 -1.02 -25.81 9.70
C ALA A 212 -0.62 -24.45 10.32
N PRO A 213 -0.04 -24.45 11.54
CA PRO A 213 0.57 -23.26 12.11
C PRO A 213 1.59 -22.65 11.16
N TYR A 214 1.48 -21.34 10.91
CA TYR A 214 2.36 -20.58 10.02
C TYR A 214 2.43 -21.07 8.56
N GLU A 215 1.50 -21.91 8.12
CA GLU A 215 1.44 -22.36 6.74
C GLU A 215 1.17 -21.16 5.80
N THR A 216 1.90 -21.15 4.67
CA THR A 216 1.79 -20.13 3.63
C THR A 216 0.98 -20.70 2.46
N ILE A 217 -0.16 -20.08 2.18
CA ILE A 217 -1.00 -20.41 1.04
C ILE A 217 -0.81 -19.36 -0.05
N VAL A 218 -0.67 -19.82 -1.29
CA VAL A 218 -0.62 -18.98 -2.49
C VAL A 218 -1.62 -19.59 -3.47
N VAL A 219 -2.58 -18.79 -3.91
CA VAL A 219 -3.64 -19.21 -4.83
C VAL A 219 -3.51 -18.41 -6.12
N TYR A 220 -3.60 -19.11 -7.25
CA TYR A 220 -3.68 -18.54 -8.58
C TYR A 220 -5.08 -18.82 -9.15
N PRO A 221 -6.06 -17.92 -8.99
CA PRO A 221 -7.46 -18.20 -9.34
C PRO A 221 -7.70 -18.70 -10.76
N ALA A 222 -6.94 -18.20 -11.74
CA ALA A 222 -7.04 -18.62 -13.13
C ALA A 222 -6.70 -20.11 -13.36
N ARG A 223 -6.09 -20.78 -12.37
CA ARG A 223 -5.79 -22.22 -12.38
C ARG A 223 -6.91 -23.09 -11.80
N HIS A 224 -7.94 -22.46 -11.23
CA HIS A 224 -9.07 -23.14 -10.57
C HIS A 224 -10.40 -22.94 -11.32
N THR A 225 -10.53 -21.88 -12.11
CA THR A 225 -11.75 -21.54 -12.86
C THR A 225 -11.40 -20.86 -14.19
N ASP A 226 -12.33 -20.83 -15.14
CA ASP A 226 -12.19 -20.09 -16.41
C ASP A 226 -12.31 -18.57 -16.20
N LEU A 227 -11.31 -18.01 -15.53
CA LEU A 227 -11.26 -16.59 -15.22
C LEU A 227 -10.98 -15.74 -16.45
N GLN A 228 -10.19 -16.26 -17.39
CA GLN A 228 -9.90 -15.59 -18.66
C GLN A 228 -11.16 -15.41 -19.51
N GLY A 229 -11.95 -16.48 -19.69
CA GLY A 229 -13.22 -16.40 -20.41
C GLY A 229 -14.23 -15.50 -19.70
N PHE A 230 -14.30 -15.55 -18.37
CA PHE A 230 -15.18 -14.70 -17.57
C PHE A 230 -14.85 -13.20 -17.66
N LEU A 231 -13.56 -12.85 -17.68
CA LEU A 231 -13.11 -11.46 -17.76
C LEU A 231 -13.17 -10.88 -19.18
N ASP A 232 -13.17 -11.72 -20.21
CA ASP A 232 -13.34 -11.33 -21.62
C ASP A 232 -12.39 -10.19 -22.04
N GLY A 233 -11.12 -10.32 -21.65
CA GLY A 233 -10.06 -9.35 -21.97
C GLY A 233 -10.15 -8.00 -21.24
N LYS A 234 -11.06 -7.85 -20.26
CA LYS A 234 -11.16 -6.65 -19.41
C LYS A 234 -10.70 -6.93 -17.98
N PRO A 235 -10.11 -5.94 -17.28
CA PRO A 235 -9.79 -6.12 -15.87
C PRO A 235 -11.05 -6.34 -15.03
N GLY A 236 -10.93 -7.19 -14.02
CA GLY A 236 -11.94 -7.39 -12.99
C GLY A 236 -11.43 -7.03 -11.61
N THR A 237 -12.21 -7.38 -10.59
CA THR A 237 -11.79 -7.33 -9.19
C THR A 237 -12.33 -8.55 -8.45
N ALA A 238 -11.88 -8.76 -7.20
CA ALA A 238 -12.26 -9.92 -6.41
C ALA A 238 -12.59 -9.56 -4.95
N ARG A 239 -13.35 -10.47 -4.32
CA ARG A 239 -13.52 -10.59 -2.88
C ARG A 239 -13.08 -11.98 -2.45
N ILE A 240 -12.20 -12.04 -1.46
CA ILE A 240 -11.54 -13.22 -0.96
C ILE A 240 -11.88 -13.35 0.53
N GLY A 241 -12.71 -14.33 0.87
CA GLY A 241 -12.90 -14.78 2.24
C GLY A 241 -11.99 -15.97 2.51
N PHE A 242 -11.40 -16.04 3.70
CA PHE A 242 -10.55 -17.15 4.11
C PHE A 242 -10.51 -17.26 5.63
N ASP A 243 -10.31 -18.48 6.12
CA ASP A 243 -10.17 -18.76 7.54
C ASP A 243 -8.69 -18.84 7.93
N VAL A 244 -8.27 -17.94 8.82
CA VAL A 244 -6.95 -17.94 9.47
C VAL A 244 -7.14 -17.66 10.95
N ASP A 245 -6.19 -18.10 11.77
CA ASP A 245 -6.21 -17.85 13.20
C ASP A 245 -4.95 -17.16 13.69
N TRP A 246 -5.05 -16.40 14.77
CA TRP A 246 -3.93 -15.70 15.43
C TRP A 246 -3.06 -14.78 14.56
N VAL A 247 -3.55 -14.38 13.40
CA VAL A 247 -2.89 -13.48 12.47
C VAL A 247 -3.83 -12.37 12.04
N PHE A 248 -3.29 -11.19 11.79
CA PHE A 248 -4.06 -10.11 11.19
C PHE A 248 -4.38 -10.44 9.72
N PRO A 249 -5.66 -10.42 9.31
CA PRO A 249 -6.12 -11.07 8.08
C PRO A 249 -6.04 -10.16 6.85
N ARG A 250 -5.00 -9.34 6.70
CA ARG A 250 -4.83 -8.48 5.52
C ARG A 250 -3.76 -9.04 4.62
N ILE A 251 -4.10 -9.40 3.39
CA ILE A 251 -3.28 -10.28 2.56
C ILE A 251 -2.54 -9.52 1.47
N ILE A 252 -1.54 -10.17 0.88
CA ILE A 252 -0.89 -9.68 -0.35
C ILE A 252 -1.61 -10.29 -1.55
N ALA A 253 -1.93 -9.45 -2.52
CA ALA A 253 -2.56 -9.83 -3.77
C ALA A 253 -1.90 -9.10 -4.93
N GLY A 254 -2.07 -9.61 -6.14
CA GLY A 254 -1.34 -9.08 -7.27
C GLY A 254 -1.57 -9.85 -8.56
N ASN A 255 -0.72 -9.58 -9.54
CA ASN A 255 -0.74 -10.23 -10.83
C ASN A 255 0.68 -10.62 -11.24
N LEU A 256 0.83 -11.81 -11.83
CA LEU A 256 2.03 -12.31 -12.47
C LEU A 256 1.94 -12.02 -13.97
N GLN A 257 3.04 -11.61 -14.58
CA GLN A 257 3.24 -11.51 -16.03
C GLN A 257 4.30 -12.51 -16.46
N ARG A 258 3.91 -13.53 -17.24
CA ARG A 258 4.75 -14.67 -17.57
C ARG A 258 5.89 -14.30 -18.52
N SER A 259 5.62 -13.45 -19.50
CA SER A 259 6.61 -13.01 -20.50
C SER A 259 7.84 -12.31 -19.91
N LYS A 260 7.71 -11.76 -18.69
CA LYS A 260 8.75 -11.00 -17.99
C LYS A 260 9.19 -11.63 -16.66
N GLU A 261 8.61 -12.79 -16.32
CA GLU A 261 8.78 -13.43 -15.01
C GLU A 261 8.55 -12.47 -13.84
N ALA A 262 7.58 -11.56 -13.97
CA ALA A 262 7.42 -10.43 -13.07
C ALA A 262 6.10 -10.42 -12.32
N ILE A 263 6.10 -9.88 -11.10
CA ILE A 263 4.88 -9.71 -10.31
C ILE A 263 4.67 -8.24 -9.94
N SER A 264 3.40 -7.82 -9.97
CA SER A 264 2.95 -6.62 -9.27
C SER A 264 2.20 -7.04 -8.02
N VAL A 265 2.48 -6.35 -6.92
CA VAL A 265 1.85 -6.62 -5.62
C VAL A 265 1.16 -5.39 -5.07
N THR A 266 0.13 -5.65 -4.28
CA THR A 266 -0.54 -4.71 -3.39
C THR A 266 -0.99 -5.47 -2.14
N HIS A 267 -1.49 -4.74 -1.15
CA HIS A 267 -2.22 -5.36 -0.05
C HIS A 267 -3.72 -5.21 -0.27
N THR A 268 -4.51 -6.14 0.24
CA THR A 268 -5.97 -6.07 0.12
C THR A 268 -6.60 -5.11 1.13
N TYR A 269 -7.91 -4.96 0.97
CA TYR A 269 -8.78 -4.14 1.76
C TYR A 269 -10.07 -4.83 2.14
N TYR A 270 -10.66 -4.35 3.21
CA TYR A 270 -11.92 -4.86 3.69
C TYR A 270 -13.09 -4.56 2.75
N ASP A 271 -13.85 -5.60 2.39
CA ASP A 271 -15.17 -5.46 1.78
C ASP A 271 -16.16 -4.90 2.82
N CYS A 272 -16.56 -3.66 2.63
CA CYS A 272 -17.56 -2.96 3.43
C CYS A 272 -18.93 -2.92 2.73
N SER A 273 -19.13 -3.58 1.59
CA SER A 273 -20.36 -3.43 0.78
C SER A 273 -21.65 -3.89 1.49
N SER A 274 -21.55 -4.72 2.52
CA SER A 274 -22.67 -5.13 3.37
C SER A 274 -22.76 -4.36 4.69
N ARG A 275 -21.85 -3.42 4.94
CA ARG A 275 -21.75 -2.64 6.17
C ARG A 275 -22.56 -1.35 6.08
N SER A 276 -23.49 -1.15 7.00
CA SER A 276 -24.38 0.03 7.01
C SER A 276 -24.58 0.64 8.41
N GLY A 277 -23.76 0.24 9.38
CA GLY A 277 -23.79 0.74 10.74
C GLY A 277 -23.37 2.21 10.84
N LYS A 278 -23.62 2.83 11.99
CA LYS A 278 -23.32 4.25 12.20
C LYS A 278 -21.83 4.59 11.98
N ASP A 279 -20.93 3.76 12.50
CA ASP A 279 -19.48 3.98 12.39
C ASP A 279 -18.90 3.56 11.03
N ASP A 280 -19.73 3.03 10.12
CA ASP A 280 -19.36 2.74 8.74
C ASP A 280 -19.42 3.99 7.84
N TYR A 281 -20.05 5.07 8.32
CA TYR A 281 -20.14 6.36 7.64
C TYR A 281 -19.47 7.48 8.45
N TRP A 282 -18.89 8.44 7.73
CA TRP A 282 -18.27 9.62 8.31
C TRP A 282 -19.32 10.68 8.62
N GLN A 283 -18.94 11.65 9.45
CA GLN A 283 -19.77 12.83 9.72
C GLN A 283 -19.85 13.73 8.50
N ASP A 284 -20.93 14.51 8.41
CA ASP A 284 -21.10 15.48 7.33
C ASP A 284 -19.96 16.51 7.31
N PRO A 285 -19.50 16.95 6.13
CA PRO A 285 -18.49 17.98 6.02
C PRO A 285 -18.97 19.29 6.65
N GLN A 286 -18.03 20.03 7.25
CA GLN A 286 -18.29 21.39 7.70
C GLN A 286 -18.14 22.37 6.53
N PRO A 287 -18.81 23.54 6.55
CA PRO A 287 -18.57 24.60 5.58
C PRO A 287 -17.07 24.93 5.46
N GLY A 288 -16.57 25.05 4.23
CA GLY A 288 -15.14 25.28 3.94
C GLY A 288 -14.30 23.99 3.82
N TRP A 289 -14.93 22.81 3.81
CA TRP A 289 -14.26 21.53 3.67
C TRP A 289 -14.93 20.64 2.63
N HIS A 290 -14.13 19.93 1.83
CA HIS A 290 -14.58 18.79 1.06
C HIS A 290 -14.97 17.63 1.98
N SER A 291 -15.88 16.77 1.53
CA SER A 291 -16.27 15.57 2.30
C SER A 291 -15.10 14.60 2.43
N ALA A 292 -14.47 14.29 1.30
CA ALA A 292 -13.16 13.68 1.25
C ALA A 292 -12.39 14.17 0.02
N SER A 293 -11.06 14.24 0.12
CA SER A 293 -10.20 14.52 -1.02
C SER A 293 -8.94 13.65 -1.03
N MET A 294 -8.30 13.55 -2.18
CA MET A 294 -6.98 12.91 -2.31
C MET A 294 -6.23 13.50 -3.49
N LEU A 295 -5.03 14.02 -3.24
CA LEU A 295 -4.10 14.40 -4.28
C LEU A 295 -3.26 13.18 -4.70
N ILE A 296 -3.22 12.91 -6.01
CA ILE A 296 -2.50 11.79 -6.62
C ILE A 296 -1.49 12.26 -7.68
N PRO A 297 -0.35 11.56 -7.83
CA PRO A 297 0.66 11.91 -8.83
C PRO A 297 0.15 11.67 -10.25
N VAL A 298 0.48 12.56 -11.17
CA VAL A 298 0.14 12.46 -12.59
C VAL A 298 1.37 12.80 -13.43
N SER A 299 1.70 11.94 -14.39
CA SER A 299 2.71 12.24 -15.41
C SER A 299 2.14 11.97 -16.79
N LEU A 300 2.22 12.97 -17.67
CA LEU A 300 1.88 12.84 -19.09
C LEU A 300 3.12 12.59 -19.97
N GLN A 301 4.30 12.47 -19.35
CA GLN A 301 5.56 12.27 -20.07
C GLN A 301 5.64 10.85 -20.63
N GLY A 302 5.91 10.73 -21.94
CA GLY A 302 5.98 9.46 -22.64
C GLY A 302 4.66 8.68 -22.54
N ASP A 303 4.76 7.37 -22.30
CA ASP A 303 3.62 6.45 -22.20
C ASP A 303 3.14 6.23 -20.75
N ARG A 304 3.49 7.14 -19.83
CA ARG A 304 3.04 7.05 -18.44
C ARG A 304 1.56 7.30 -18.32
N TYR A 305 0.92 6.60 -17.41
CA TYR A 305 -0.49 6.80 -17.13
C TYR A 305 -0.80 6.66 -15.65
N THR A 306 -1.93 7.26 -15.28
CA THR A 306 -2.49 7.17 -13.95
C THR A 306 -3.96 6.82 -14.09
N HIS A 307 -4.35 5.66 -13.57
CA HIS A 307 -5.75 5.27 -13.46
C HIS A 307 -6.19 5.26 -12.01
N VAL A 308 -7.41 5.72 -11.76
CA VAL A 308 -8.06 5.64 -10.44
C VAL A 308 -9.14 4.58 -10.50
N ASN A 309 -8.93 3.51 -9.76
CA ASN A 309 -9.81 2.36 -9.66
C ASN A 309 -10.71 2.47 -8.43
N PHE A 310 -12.01 2.46 -8.66
CA PHE A 310 -13.03 2.41 -7.62
C PHE A 310 -13.60 1.00 -7.54
N TYR A 311 -13.38 0.36 -6.41
CA TYR A 311 -13.81 -1.01 -6.15
C TYR A 311 -15.23 -1.02 -5.57
N PRO A 312 -16.05 -2.05 -5.87
CA PRO A 312 -17.41 -2.21 -5.36
C PRO A 312 -17.39 -2.76 -3.92
N ILE A 313 -16.67 -2.09 -3.02
CA ILE A 313 -16.38 -2.53 -1.64
C ILE A 313 -16.81 -1.53 -0.58
N TYR A 314 -17.36 -0.38 -0.98
CA TYR A 314 -17.74 0.67 -0.03
C TYR A 314 -19.04 0.31 0.68
N SER A 315 -19.18 0.76 1.93
CA SER A 315 -20.49 0.85 2.60
C SER A 315 -21.50 1.49 1.66
N PRO A 316 -22.75 0.99 1.54
CA PRO A 316 -23.69 1.44 0.52
C PRO A 316 -23.82 2.97 0.49
N CYS A 317 -23.46 3.58 -0.65
CA CYS A 317 -23.43 5.02 -0.84
C CYS A 317 -23.60 5.40 -2.32
N GLU A 318 -24.12 6.61 -2.57
CA GLU A 318 -24.09 7.27 -3.88
C GLU A 318 -23.19 8.50 -3.81
N LEU A 319 -22.16 8.53 -4.65
CA LEU A 319 -21.14 9.58 -4.66
C LEU A 319 -20.85 10.03 -6.08
N GLU A 320 -20.50 11.30 -6.23
CA GLU A 320 -19.82 11.83 -7.40
C GLU A 320 -18.36 12.13 -7.04
N ILE A 321 -17.46 11.89 -7.99
CA ILE A 321 -16.05 12.28 -7.89
C ILE A 321 -15.82 13.41 -8.87
N ASP A 322 -15.44 14.57 -8.35
CA ASP A 322 -14.89 15.66 -9.14
C ASP A 322 -13.36 15.53 -9.20
N VAL A 323 -12.76 16.11 -10.23
CA VAL A 323 -11.30 16.12 -10.41
C VAL A 323 -10.83 17.55 -10.67
N GLU A 324 -9.82 17.98 -9.92
CA GLU A 324 -9.09 19.22 -10.14
C GLU A 324 -7.65 18.88 -10.53
N LEU A 325 -7.14 19.42 -11.63
CA LEU A 325 -5.79 19.17 -12.13
C LEU A 325 -4.89 20.35 -11.83
N TYR A 326 -3.72 20.10 -11.27
CA TYR A 326 -2.74 21.12 -10.91
C TYR A 326 -1.38 20.84 -11.55
N ASP A 327 -0.64 21.90 -11.85
CA ASP A 327 0.79 21.80 -12.17
C ASP A 327 1.63 21.53 -10.89
N SER A 328 2.95 21.41 -11.04
CA SER A 328 3.85 21.19 -9.90
C SER A 328 3.85 22.33 -8.89
N ASP A 329 3.56 23.56 -9.32
CA ASP A 329 3.54 24.76 -8.48
C ASP A 329 2.20 24.95 -7.76
N GLY A 330 1.21 24.10 -8.01
CA GLY A 330 -0.11 24.13 -7.39
C GLY A 330 -1.11 25.07 -8.08
N ASN A 331 -0.81 25.52 -9.31
CA ASN A 331 -1.76 26.30 -10.10
C ASN A 331 -2.80 25.37 -10.74
N LEU A 332 -4.08 25.75 -10.65
CA LEU A 332 -5.17 24.99 -11.25
C LEU A 332 -5.12 25.08 -12.78
N LEU A 333 -5.02 23.93 -13.44
CA LEU A 333 -5.01 23.78 -14.89
C LEU A 333 -6.41 23.54 -15.45
N GLY A 334 -7.26 22.82 -14.70
CA GLY A 334 -8.62 22.52 -15.14
C GLY A 334 -9.41 21.74 -14.10
N THR A 335 -10.73 21.72 -14.26
CA THR A 335 -11.64 21.00 -13.37
C THR A 335 -12.67 20.22 -14.18
N LYS A 336 -12.93 18.99 -13.77
CA LYS A 336 -14.02 18.16 -14.25
C LYS A 336 -14.95 17.83 -13.09
N SER A 337 -16.14 18.41 -13.10
CA SER A 337 -17.22 17.97 -12.23
C SER A 337 -17.78 16.63 -12.70
N ASN A 338 -18.16 15.77 -11.75
CA ASN A 338 -18.81 14.48 -12.00
C ASN A 338 -18.00 13.58 -12.96
N ALA A 339 -16.69 13.57 -12.80
CA ALA A 339 -15.78 12.73 -13.58
C ALA A 339 -16.08 11.23 -13.40
N GLN A 340 -16.56 10.83 -12.21
CA GLN A 340 -17.02 9.47 -11.94
C GLN A 340 -18.25 9.48 -11.03
N THR A 341 -19.17 8.53 -11.22
CA THR A 341 -20.29 8.27 -10.31
C THR A 341 -20.11 6.90 -9.66
N ILE A 342 -20.31 6.81 -8.35
CA ILE A 342 -20.29 5.58 -7.57
C ILE A 342 -21.70 5.31 -7.07
N SER A 343 -22.17 4.08 -7.25
CA SER A 343 -23.51 3.63 -6.88
C SER A 343 -23.41 2.30 -6.13
N PRO A 344 -24.26 2.06 -5.11
CA PRO A 344 -24.21 0.81 -4.36
C PRO A 344 -24.69 -0.38 -5.17
N THR A 345 -25.37 -0.13 -6.31
CA THR A 345 -25.86 -1.18 -7.21
C THR A 345 -24.89 -1.51 -8.34
N ASP A 346 -23.81 -0.74 -8.51
CA ASP A 346 -22.79 -1.04 -9.52
C ASP A 346 -21.66 -1.85 -8.88
N ASN A 347 -21.58 -3.12 -9.27
CA ASN A 347 -20.61 -4.08 -8.76
C ASN A 347 -19.36 -4.21 -9.65
N ARG A 348 -19.17 -3.32 -10.62
CA ARG A 348 -17.99 -3.35 -11.51
C ARG A 348 -16.81 -2.69 -10.86
N LEU A 349 -15.62 -3.08 -11.31
CA LEU A 349 -14.45 -2.21 -11.24
C LEU A 349 -14.69 -1.00 -12.13
N GLN A 350 -14.71 0.20 -11.55
CA GLN A 350 -14.85 1.45 -12.28
C GLN A 350 -13.50 2.16 -12.33
N THR A 351 -13.06 2.55 -13.52
CA THR A 351 -11.72 3.11 -13.73
C THR A 351 -11.85 4.49 -14.37
N LEU A 352 -11.26 5.49 -13.71
CA LEU A 352 -11.09 6.83 -14.26
C LEU A 352 -9.69 6.96 -14.84
N ASP A 353 -9.59 7.24 -16.14
CA ASP A 353 -8.33 7.49 -16.84
C ASP A 353 -8.00 8.99 -16.83
N ILE A 354 -6.96 9.36 -16.08
CA ILE A 354 -6.56 10.75 -15.90
C ILE A 354 -5.95 11.33 -17.19
N ARG A 355 -5.26 10.52 -18.00
CA ARG A 355 -4.69 11.00 -19.27
C ARG A 355 -5.81 11.37 -20.23
N SER A 356 -6.83 10.51 -20.37
CA SER A 356 -8.02 10.82 -21.17
C SER A 356 -8.73 12.08 -20.68
N LEU A 357 -8.78 12.29 -19.37
CA LEU A 357 -9.37 13.50 -18.79
C LEU A 357 -8.57 14.77 -19.09
N CYS A 358 -7.23 14.71 -19.02
CA CYS A 358 -6.38 15.84 -19.41
C CYS A 358 -6.60 16.23 -20.88
N LEU A 359 -6.74 15.24 -21.77
CA LEU A 359 -7.03 15.48 -23.19
C LEU A 359 -8.40 16.13 -23.39
N GLU A 360 -9.44 15.70 -22.66
CA GLU A 360 -10.77 16.32 -22.70
C GLU A 360 -10.73 17.79 -22.26
N LEU A 361 -9.90 18.12 -21.29
CA LEU A 361 -9.73 19.47 -20.75
C LEU A 361 -8.72 20.32 -21.54
N GLU A 362 -8.25 19.84 -22.70
CA GLU A 362 -7.27 20.51 -23.56
C GLU A 362 -5.94 20.82 -22.83
N ILE A 363 -5.60 20.04 -21.80
CA ILE A 363 -4.34 20.17 -21.07
C ILE A 363 -3.27 19.44 -21.86
N ALA A 364 -2.31 20.21 -22.39
CA ALA A 364 -1.23 19.69 -23.18
C ALA A 364 -0.35 18.72 -22.37
N ALA A 365 0.17 17.70 -23.04
CA ALA A 365 1.23 16.89 -22.47
C ALA A 365 2.42 17.81 -22.14
N SER A 366 2.85 17.77 -20.89
CA SER A 366 3.98 18.53 -20.37
C SER A 366 5.05 17.55 -19.89
N GLU A 367 6.30 17.95 -20.02
CA GLU A 367 7.43 17.29 -19.35
C GLU A 367 7.36 17.51 -17.82
N GLN A 368 6.57 18.49 -17.37
CA GLN A 368 6.40 18.76 -15.95
C GLN A 368 5.46 17.75 -15.30
N SER A 369 5.83 17.38 -14.07
CA SER A 369 5.00 16.62 -13.15
C SER A 369 3.71 17.37 -12.82
N MET A 370 2.60 16.65 -12.78
CA MET A 370 1.27 17.18 -12.47
C MET A 370 0.67 16.44 -11.28
N SER A 371 -0.48 16.91 -10.83
CA SER A 371 -1.28 16.22 -9.83
C SER A 371 -2.77 16.32 -10.13
N ALA A 372 -3.53 15.34 -9.66
CA ALA A 372 -5.00 15.36 -9.69
C ALA A 372 -5.54 15.29 -8.27
N ASN A 373 -6.36 16.25 -7.88
CA ASN A 373 -7.12 16.21 -6.64
C ASN A 373 -8.48 15.57 -6.92
N LEU A 374 -8.71 14.39 -6.36
CA LEU A 374 -9.98 13.70 -6.40
C LEU A 374 -10.85 14.23 -5.26
N VAL A 375 -12.06 14.69 -5.54
CA VAL A 375 -12.99 15.21 -4.54
C VAL A 375 -14.25 14.37 -4.53
N ALA A 376 -14.51 13.66 -3.44
CA ALA A 376 -15.71 12.85 -3.28
C ALA A 376 -16.85 13.67 -2.66
N ARG A 377 -18.02 13.65 -3.30
CA ARG A 377 -19.24 14.31 -2.82
C ARG A 377 -20.40 13.31 -2.73
N PRO A 378 -20.98 13.12 -1.54
CA PRO A 378 -22.25 12.42 -1.42
C PRO A 378 -23.37 13.17 -2.15
N ILE A 379 -24.20 12.42 -2.88
CA ILE A 379 -25.35 12.95 -3.61
C ILE A 379 -26.65 12.31 -3.13
N ARG A 380 -27.79 12.91 -3.48
CA ARG A 380 -29.14 12.39 -3.17
C ARG A 380 -29.35 12.03 -1.68
N SER A 381 -28.80 12.84 -0.78
CA SER A 381 -28.82 12.61 0.67
C SER A 381 -28.10 11.32 1.12
N SER A 382 -27.18 10.82 0.30
CA SER A 382 -26.30 9.72 0.69
C SER A 382 -25.27 10.17 1.73
N ARG A 383 -24.66 9.19 2.42
CA ARG A 383 -23.65 9.42 3.44
C ARG A 383 -22.27 9.03 2.92
N LEU A 384 -21.24 9.75 3.36
CA LEU A 384 -19.86 9.44 3.03
C LEU A 384 -19.40 8.18 3.80
N PRO A 385 -18.95 7.11 3.15
CA PRO A 385 -18.31 5.99 3.84
C PRO A 385 -17.05 6.45 4.59
N THR A 386 -16.77 5.86 5.75
CA THR A 386 -15.51 6.13 6.48
C THR A 386 -14.27 5.62 5.76
N ARG A 387 -14.44 4.68 4.82
CA ARG A 387 -13.37 4.02 4.07
C ARG A 387 -13.64 4.16 2.57
N LEU A 388 -13.15 5.24 1.97
CA LEU A 388 -13.20 5.48 0.53
C LEU A 388 -11.86 5.15 -0.09
N LYS A 389 -11.65 3.87 -0.39
CA LYS A 389 -10.37 3.33 -0.83
C LYS A 389 -10.32 3.11 -2.33
N VAL A 390 -9.31 3.67 -2.96
CA VAL A 390 -9.11 3.63 -4.41
C VAL A 390 -7.79 2.95 -4.74
N GLY A 391 -7.77 2.19 -5.83
CA GLY A 391 -6.56 1.66 -6.44
C GLY A 391 -5.97 2.68 -7.38
N LEU A 392 -4.79 3.20 -7.07
CA LEU A 392 -4.06 4.08 -7.98
C LEU A 392 -3.12 3.22 -8.83
N ASP A 393 -3.50 2.99 -10.09
CA ASP A 393 -2.57 2.37 -11.04
C ASP A 393 -1.65 3.44 -11.62
N TYR A 394 -0.37 3.38 -11.28
CA TYR A 394 0.66 4.17 -11.95
C TYR A 394 1.50 3.21 -12.81
N GLY A 395 1.54 3.46 -14.12
CA GLY A 395 2.17 2.56 -15.07
C GLY A 395 2.94 3.28 -16.16
N LEU A 396 3.84 2.53 -16.81
CA LEU A 396 4.62 2.94 -17.96
C LEU A 396 4.29 1.95 -19.08
N ASN A 397 3.55 2.39 -20.11
CA ASN A 397 2.91 1.54 -21.15
C ASN A 397 1.83 0.56 -20.63
N ALA A 398 0.77 0.39 -21.43
CA ALA A 398 -0.41 -0.37 -21.02
C ALA A 398 -0.25 -1.91 -21.09
N SER A 399 0.84 -2.41 -21.67
CA SER A 399 1.11 -3.85 -21.82
C SER A 399 1.90 -4.46 -20.66
N SER A 400 2.47 -3.62 -19.80
CA SER A 400 3.24 -4.03 -18.61
C SER A 400 2.41 -3.91 -17.34
N LEU A 401 2.83 -4.61 -16.30
CA LEU A 401 2.24 -4.45 -14.97
C LEU A 401 2.49 -3.04 -14.41
N SER A 402 1.42 -2.37 -13.99
CA SER A 402 1.47 -1.14 -13.21
C SER A 402 1.55 -1.44 -11.71
N SER A 403 1.93 -0.41 -10.95
CA SER A 403 1.79 -0.43 -9.50
C SER A 403 0.34 -0.15 -9.13
N ASN A 404 -0.29 -1.00 -8.31
CA ASN A 404 -1.63 -0.76 -7.78
C ASN A 404 -1.52 -0.26 -6.33
N ILE A 405 -1.44 1.06 -6.16
CA ILE A 405 -1.28 1.68 -4.83
C ILE A 405 -2.64 1.79 -4.16
N CYS A 406 -2.83 0.98 -3.13
CA CYS A 406 -3.96 1.00 -2.22
C CYS A 406 -4.03 2.27 -1.35
N LYS A 407 -4.89 3.27 -1.57
CA LYS A 407 -5.01 4.41 -0.61
C LYS A 407 -6.45 4.83 -0.30
N SER A 408 -6.69 5.32 0.92
CA SER A 408 -7.99 5.89 1.32
C SER A 408 -7.99 7.39 1.13
N MET A 409 -9.09 7.94 0.58
CA MET A 409 -9.29 9.39 0.52
C MET A 409 -9.34 9.97 1.94
N ASP A 410 -8.80 11.18 2.09
CA ASP A 410 -8.77 11.91 3.33
C ASP A 410 -10.13 12.51 3.61
N VAL A 411 -10.82 11.97 4.61
CA VAL A 411 -12.03 12.58 5.15
C VAL A 411 -11.67 13.78 6.03
N PHE A 412 -12.55 14.78 6.10
CA PHE A 412 -12.36 15.90 7.02
C PHE A 412 -12.20 15.41 8.47
N ASN A 413 -11.06 15.71 9.11
CA ASN A 413 -10.79 15.35 10.50
C ASN A 413 -10.28 16.56 11.28
N PRO A 414 -11.11 17.18 12.16
CA PRO A 414 -10.72 18.33 12.97
C PRO A 414 -9.44 18.13 13.80
N ALA A 415 -9.12 16.89 14.19
CA ALA A 415 -7.93 16.60 14.98
C ALA A 415 -6.62 16.81 14.17
N LEU A 416 -6.68 16.69 12.83
CA LEU A 416 -5.53 16.99 11.97
C LEU A 416 -5.29 18.50 11.86
N GLU A 417 -6.33 19.32 12.01
CA GLU A 417 -6.23 20.78 11.90
C GLU A 417 -5.44 21.44 13.03
N GLN A 418 -5.37 20.77 14.18
CA GLN A 418 -4.57 21.22 15.32
C GLN A 418 -3.12 20.71 15.24
N LYS A 419 -2.83 19.78 14.32
CA LYS A 419 -1.51 19.18 14.19
C LYS A 419 -0.57 20.13 13.47
N LYS A 420 0.59 20.40 14.08
CA LYS A 420 1.58 21.37 13.58
C LYS A 420 2.60 20.79 12.60
N SER A 421 2.63 19.47 12.43
CA SER A 421 3.65 18.82 11.61
C SER A 421 3.22 17.43 11.15
N SER A 422 3.92 16.94 10.13
CA SER A 422 3.86 15.53 9.74
C SER A 422 5.26 14.93 9.59
N PHE A 423 5.31 13.60 9.66
CA PHE A 423 6.51 12.79 9.51
C PHE A 423 6.13 11.57 8.71
N HIS A 424 6.70 11.48 7.51
CA HIS A 424 6.48 10.44 6.51
C HIS A 424 7.82 9.78 6.18
N TRP A 425 7.83 8.51 5.83
CA TRP A 425 9.06 7.83 5.41
C TRP A 425 8.74 6.63 4.53
N ALA A 426 9.69 6.27 3.68
CA ALA A 426 9.55 5.17 2.72
C ALA A 426 10.92 4.76 2.16
N PRO A 427 11.02 3.55 1.57
CA PRO A 427 12.22 3.13 0.86
C PRO A 427 12.38 3.90 -0.45
N ILE A 428 13.61 3.90 -0.97
CA ILE A 428 13.97 4.34 -2.32
C ILE A 428 14.76 3.20 -2.95
N VAL A 429 14.20 2.57 -3.98
CA VAL A 429 14.84 1.47 -4.69
C VAL A 429 15.67 2.04 -5.84
N THR A 430 16.99 1.86 -5.78
CA THR A 430 17.93 2.48 -6.74
C THR A 430 18.99 1.52 -7.26
N ASP A 431 18.88 0.23 -6.94
CA ASP A 431 19.88 -0.78 -7.29
C ASP A 431 19.68 -1.41 -8.68
N GLN A 432 18.46 -1.36 -9.22
CA GLN A 432 18.14 -1.92 -10.56
C GLN A 432 17.23 -1.02 -11.40
N GLU A 433 16.49 -0.12 -10.75
CA GLU A 433 15.39 0.64 -11.35
C GLU A 433 15.48 2.12 -11.01
N ASP A 434 14.72 2.95 -11.72
CA ASP A 434 14.63 4.37 -11.39
C ASP A 434 13.68 4.59 -10.21
N GLY A 435 14.26 4.89 -9.05
CA GLY A 435 13.51 5.24 -7.84
C GLY A 435 12.88 6.63 -7.95
N ILE A 436 11.57 6.71 -7.70
CA ILE A 436 10.81 7.96 -7.81
C ILE A 436 10.10 8.23 -6.49
N VAL A 437 10.16 9.46 -6.03
CA VAL A 437 9.47 9.94 -4.83
C VAL A 437 8.62 11.14 -5.17
N TRP A 438 7.33 11.04 -4.91
CA TRP A 438 6.39 12.16 -4.99
C TRP A 438 6.13 12.71 -3.60
N ILE A 439 6.24 14.03 -3.44
CA ILE A 439 5.84 14.76 -2.24
C ILE A 439 4.82 15.81 -2.64
N MET A 440 3.66 15.77 -1.99
CA MET A 440 2.49 16.54 -2.42
C MET A 440 1.85 17.23 -1.22
N ASN A 441 1.41 18.47 -1.40
CA ASN A 441 0.83 19.30 -0.34
C ASN A 441 -0.65 19.57 -0.60
N SER A 442 -1.55 18.78 0.00
CA SER A 442 -2.99 18.98 -0.18
C SER A 442 -3.80 18.37 0.96
N GLY A 443 -4.91 19.02 1.31
CA GLY A 443 -5.85 18.57 2.32
C GLY A 443 -7.29 18.88 1.94
N PRO A 444 -8.28 18.42 2.73
CA PRO A 444 -9.70 18.57 2.41
C PRO A 444 -10.24 20.00 2.61
N MET A 445 -9.41 20.96 3.02
CA MET A 445 -9.82 22.36 3.15
C MET A 445 -10.13 22.93 1.75
N ASN A 446 -11.21 23.69 1.63
CA ASN A 446 -11.61 24.30 0.37
C ASN A 446 -11.90 25.81 0.51
N PRO A 447 -11.12 26.69 -0.13
CA PRO A 447 -9.90 26.40 -0.89
C PRO A 447 -8.73 25.99 0.04
N TYR A 448 -7.87 25.08 -0.43
CA TYR A 448 -6.65 24.73 0.29
C TYR A 448 -5.60 25.83 0.10
N THR A 449 -5.09 26.39 1.20
CA THR A 449 -4.24 27.61 1.17
C THR A 449 -2.94 27.48 1.95
N ARG A 450 -2.66 26.32 2.54
CA ARG A 450 -1.48 26.15 3.41
C ARG A 450 -0.23 25.85 2.61
N LEU A 451 0.79 26.69 2.76
CA LEU A 451 2.17 26.39 2.36
C LEU A 451 2.72 25.24 3.22
N ALA A 452 3.71 24.51 2.71
CA ALA A 452 4.44 23.53 3.49
C ALA A 452 5.94 23.69 3.33
N THR A 453 6.67 23.77 4.43
CA THR A 453 8.12 23.64 4.43
C THR A 453 8.49 22.20 4.75
N VAL A 454 9.17 21.55 3.80
CA VAL A 454 9.52 20.13 3.90
C VAL A 454 11.03 19.97 4.04
N THR A 455 11.45 19.12 4.98
CA THR A 455 12.82 18.62 5.10
C THR A 455 12.84 17.15 4.72
N LEU A 456 13.60 16.83 3.67
CA LEU A 456 13.91 15.47 3.25
C LEU A 456 15.27 15.09 3.84
N THR A 457 15.34 13.92 4.46
CA THR A 457 16.60 13.33 4.90
C THR A 457 16.69 11.92 4.33
N PHE A 458 17.77 11.63 3.63
CA PHE A 458 18.06 10.36 2.96
C PHE A 458 19.05 9.55 3.80
N TYR A 459 18.80 8.24 3.87
CA TYR A 459 19.57 7.27 4.64
C TYR A 459 20.01 6.14 3.72
N ARG A 460 21.25 5.67 3.89
CA ARG A 460 21.84 4.59 3.08
C ARG A 460 22.09 3.33 3.92
N GLU A 461 22.46 2.23 3.27
CA GLU A 461 22.68 0.96 3.95
C GLU A 461 24.04 0.91 4.68
N GLN A 462 25.04 1.59 4.13
CA GLN A 462 26.45 1.43 4.47
C GLN A 462 26.76 1.88 5.90
N ASP A 463 26.15 2.98 6.34
CA ASP A 463 26.47 3.65 7.61
C ASP A 463 25.34 4.62 8.00
N THR A 464 25.63 5.53 8.93
CA THR A 464 24.70 6.55 9.44
C THR A 464 24.86 7.91 8.77
N GLU A 465 25.62 8.02 7.68
CA GLU A 465 25.66 9.28 6.92
C GLU A 465 24.30 9.54 6.29
N THR A 466 23.96 10.82 6.20
CA THR A 466 22.68 11.27 5.64
C THR A 466 22.90 12.43 4.68
N LEU A 467 22.11 12.45 3.61
CA LEU A 467 21.95 13.64 2.78
C LEU A 467 20.64 14.34 3.16
N SER A 468 20.59 15.67 3.21
CA SER A 468 19.36 16.40 3.53
C SER A 468 19.09 17.52 2.55
N ARG A 469 17.81 17.72 2.24
CA ARG A 469 17.29 18.78 1.36
C ARG A 469 16.11 19.46 2.03
N ARG A 470 15.97 20.77 1.79
CA ARG A 470 14.82 21.55 2.24
C ARG A 470 14.14 22.16 1.03
N LEU A 471 12.82 22.05 0.98
CA LEU A 471 12.00 22.61 -0.08
C LEU A 471 10.72 23.21 0.48
N THR A 472 10.07 24.05 -0.32
CA THR A 472 8.79 24.67 0.00
C THR A 472 7.78 24.24 -1.05
N LEU A 473 6.61 23.76 -0.62
CA LEU A 473 5.50 23.40 -1.50
C LEU A 473 4.35 24.38 -1.33
N SER A 474 3.92 24.96 -2.46
CA SER A 474 2.67 25.69 -2.57
C SER A 474 1.46 24.84 -2.19
N PRO A 475 0.31 25.45 -1.85
CA PRO A 475 -0.95 24.73 -1.72
C PRO A 475 -1.27 23.97 -3.02
N ASN A 476 -1.64 22.70 -2.92
CA ASN A 476 -1.82 21.77 -4.05
C ASN A 476 -0.59 21.55 -4.94
N GLY A 477 0.59 22.04 -4.54
CA GLY A 477 1.84 21.82 -5.24
C GLY A 477 2.40 20.42 -4.99
N SER A 478 3.27 19.99 -5.90
CA SER A 478 3.95 18.70 -5.84
C SER A 478 5.41 18.80 -6.27
N TYR A 479 6.25 17.94 -5.69
CA TYR A 479 7.64 17.75 -6.06
C TYR A 479 7.87 16.27 -6.37
N CYS A 480 8.35 16.00 -7.58
CA CYS A 480 8.73 14.67 -8.04
C CYS A 480 10.25 14.59 -8.11
N LEU A 481 10.82 13.68 -7.32
CA LEU A 481 12.24 13.37 -7.29
C LEU A 481 12.46 12.06 -8.04
N ARG A 482 13.24 12.07 -9.13
CA ARG A 482 13.68 10.87 -9.85
C ARG A 482 15.16 10.67 -9.62
N VAL A 483 15.56 9.56 -9.01
CA VAL A 483 16.96 9.37 -8.60
C VAL A 483 17.88 9.29 -9.81
N SER A 484 17.41 8.75 -10.94
CA SER A 484 18.19 8.71 -12.18
C SER A 484 18.70 10.08 -12.65
N GLU A 485 17.96 11.15 -12.32
CA GLU A 485 18.21 12.55 -12.68
C GLU A 485 19.06 13.31 -11.63
N GLU A 486 19.46 12.64 -10.54
CA GLU A 486 20.08 13.24 -9.36
C GLU A 486 21.45 12.60 -9.05
N PRO A 487 22.55 13.08 -9.66
CA PRO A 487 23.88 12.48 -9.50
C PRO A 487 24.33 12.34 -8.04
N GLU A 488 24.08 13.36 -7.22
CA GLU A 488 24.42 13.34 -5.78
C GLU A 488 23.71 12.20 -5.03
N LEU A 489 22.42 11.95 -5.32
CA LEU A 489 21.67 10.87 -4.69
C LEU A 489 22.12 9.50 -5.18
N ARG A 490 22.43 9.38 -6.48
CA ARG A 490 22.97 8.14 -7.06
C ARG A 490 24.30 7.75 -6.40
N ASP A 491 25.20 8.71 -6.30
CA ASP A 491 26.50 8.51 -5.65
C ASP A 491 26.33 8.22 -4.16
N PHE A 492 25.37 8.88 -3.50
CA PHE A 492 25.10 8.67 -2.08
C PHE A 492 24.57 7.25 -1.78
N PHE A 493 23.65 6.72 -2.60
CA PHE A 493 23.11 5.38 -2.42
C PHE A 493 24.02 4.27 -2.96
N ASP A 494 24.88 4.57 -3.94
CA ASP A 494 25.86 3.63 -4.53
C ASP A 494 25.19 2.32 -5.01
N ASN A 495 24.12 2.46 -5.79
CA ASN A 495 23.29 1.35 -6.32
C ASN A 495 22.78 0.39 -5.21
N ARG A 496 22.45 0.91 -4.03
CA ARG A 496 21.79 0.16 -2.95
C ARG A 496 20.43 0.74 -2.63
N ILE A 497 19.68 0.13 -1.72
CA ILE A 497 18.38 0.66 -1.32
C ILE A 497 18.59 1.81 -0.34
N GLY A 498 17.99 2.94 -0.65
CA GLY A 498 17.87 4.07 0.26
C GLY A 498 16.60 4.05 1.08
N TRP A 499 16.53 4.94 2.05
CA TRP A 499 15.28 5.39 2.67
C TRP A 499 15.27 6.91 2.73
N TYR A 500 14.08 7.50 2.78
CA TYR A 500 13.95 8.91 3.13
C TYR A 500 12.95 9.10 4.26
N THR A 501 13.15 10.19 5.01
CA THR A 501 12.13 10.79 5.86
C THR A 501 11.74 12.13 5.29
N CYS A 502 10.45 12.45 5.31
CA CYS A 502 9.86 13.71 4.90
C CYS A 502 9.15 14.33 6.12
N VAL A 503 9.75 15.40 6.65
CA VAL A 503 9.26 16.12 7.82
C VAL A 503 8.73 17.47 7.38
N SER A 504 7.49 17.79 7.76
CA SER A 504 6.82 19.02 7.33
C SER A 504 6.23 19.79 8.51
N ASP A 505 6.18 21.10 8.40
CA ASP A 505 5.40 22.00 9.28
C ASP A 505 3.90 22.02 8.94
N ASN A 506 3.48 21.22 7.96
CA ASN A 506 2.12 21.10 7.52
C ASN A 506 1.64 19.63 7.65
N PRO A 507 0.51 19.35 8.33
CA PRO A 507 0.04 17.99 8.56
C PRO A 507 -0.54 17.30 7.31
N HIS A 508 -0.69 18.01 6.19
CA HIS A 508 -1.32 17.54 4.97
C HIS A 508 -0.33 17.20 3.84
N ILE A 509 0.93 16.89 4.20
CA ILE A 509 1.83 16.27 3.24
C ILE A 509 1.39 14.83 2.97
N LYS A 510 1.52 14.43 1.70
CA LYS A 510 1.33 13.08 1.21
C LYS A 510 2.55 12.70 0.41
N THR A 511 2.96 11.45 0.48
CA THR A 511 4.03 10.96 -0.37
C THR A 511 3.68 9.62 -1.03
N TYR A 512 4.35 9.35 -2.14
CA TYR A 512 4.28 8.09 -2.87
C TYR A 512 5.70 7.74 -3.29
N TYR A 513 6.04 6.46 -3.25
CA TYR A 513 7.32 5.97 -3.74
C TYR A 513 7.08 4.93 -4.82
N LEU A 514 7.81 5.04 -5.91
CA LEU A 514 7.71 4.18 -7.07
C LEU A 514 9.10 3.72 -7.50
N CYS A 515 9.14 2.66 -8.30
CA CYS A 515 10.29 2.27 -9.09
C CYS A 515 9.80 1.96 -10.51
N GLU A 516 10.39 2.63 -11.49
CA GLU A 516 10.10 2.42 -12.90
C GLU A 516 11.20 1.57 -13.54
N SER A 517 10.80 0.46 -14.15
CA SER A 517 11.70 -0.39 -14.90
C SER A 517 11.79 -0.03 -16.36
N SER A 518 12.97 -0.25 -16.93
CA SER A 518 13.19 -0.16 -18.38
C SER A 518 12.28 -1.11 -19.18
N SER A 519 11.78 -2.18 -18.55
CA SER A 519 10.81 -3.09 -19.16
C SER A 519 9.39 -2.48 -19.26
N GLY A 520 9.11 -1.36 -18.58
CA GLY A 520 7.78 -0.77 -18.44
C GLY A 520 7.03 -1.19 -17.17
N ILE A 521 7.55 -2.13 -16.40
CA ILE A 521 6.90 -2.50 -15.13
C ILE A 521 7.14 -1.41 -14.09
N VAL A 522 6.08 -1.06 -13.37
CA VAL A 522 6.16 -0.11 -12.26
C VAL A 522 5.77 -0.80 -10.97
N GLY A 523 6.59 -0.63 -9.94
CA GLY A 523 6.26 -0.99 -8.56
C GLY A 523 6.16 0.25 -7.69
N GLY A 524 5.48 0.16 -6.55
CA GLY A 524 5.44 1.26 -5.61
C GLY A 524 4.30 1.17 -4.62
N ASP A 525 4.27 2.11 -3.68
CA ASP A 525 3.26 2.22 -2.64
C ASP A 525 3.16 3.66 -2.12
N HIS A 526 2.30 3.89 -1.14
CA HIS A 526 2.29 5.11 -0.35
C HIS A 526 3.20 4.98 0.90
N ASP A 527 3.54 6.11 1.51
CA ASP A 527 4.39 6.17 2.71
C ASP A 527 3.73 5.71 4.02
N PHE A 528 4.56 5.66 5.08
CA PHE A 528 4.19 5.31 6.45
C PHE A 528 3.79 6.49 7.35
#